data_AF-A0A661HMZ7-F1
#
_entry.id   AF-A0A661HMZ7-F1
#
_cell.length_a   1.000
_cell.length_b   1.000
_cell.length_c   1.000
_cell.angle_alpha   90.00
_cell.angle_beta   90.00
_cell.angle_gamma   90.00
#
_symmetry.space_group_name_H-M   'P 1'
#
loop_
_entity.id
_entity.type
_entity.pdbx_description
1 polymer ?
#
loop_
_entity_poly.entity_id
_entity_poly.type
_entity_poly.pdbx_seq_one_letter_code
_entity_poly.pdbx_strand_id
1 'polypeptide(L)'
;MSNNLSPNYYFKDRKDASKQLIDSLPLDLLQTNETVIIGVSEGGVYFANQIAKACEAQMDILLAEAILAPNNSELAIAMVSETEEVVMHKALIEAFGINEDYIYSQAHRKYEEDVLNYVYKYRKGKDLLSLEGKHVVLADECIETGLTMMVALKSVIARGAKNIYIATPILDYAVYENLLTVCDAVFCPHKIQNYISIEYYYEKFQTFSFEEIETMIEV
;
A
#
# COMPACT_ATOMS: atom_id res chain seq x y z
N MET A 1 7.16 -31.42 -18.30
CA MET A 1 5.88 -31.11 -17.65
C MET A 1 5.43 -29.77 -18.20
N SER A 2 4.41 -29.77 -19.05
CA SER A 2 3.86 -28.55 -19.64
C SER A 2 3.02 -27.83 -18.59
N ASN A 3 3.59 -26.80 -17.94
CA ASN A 3 2.79 -25.87 -17.16
C ASN A 3 1.94 -25.07 -18.16
N ASN A 4 0.68 -25.45 -18.29
CA ASN A 4 -0.34 -24.58 -18.84
C ASN A 4 -0.45 -23.37 -17.90
N LEU A 5 0.34 -22.33 -18.17
CA LEU A 5 0.18 -20.99 -17.61
C LEU A 5 -1.05 -20.33 -18.26
N SER A 6 -2.21 -21.00 -18.16
CA SER A 6 -3.46 -20.32 -18.45
C SER A 6 -3.62 -19.25 -17.37
N PRO A 7 -3.77 -17.97 -17.73
CA PRO A 7 -3.91 -16.91 -16.74
C PRO A 7 -5.12 -17.21 -15.85
N ASN A 8 -4.88 -17.28 -14.55
CA ASN A 8 -5.95 -17.46 -13.57
C ASN A 8 -6.48 -16.06 -13.23
N TYR A 9 -7.32 -15.53 -14.12
CA TYR A 9 -7.95 -14.24 -13.90
C TYR A 9 -8.91 -14.34 -12.71
N TYR A 10 -8.58 -13.66 -11.62
CA TYR A 10 -9.47 -13.52 -10.46
C TYR A 10 -10.48 -12.38 -10.69
N PHE A 11 -10.12 -11.41 -11.53
CA PHE A 11 -10.94 -10.24 -11.80
C PHE A 11 -11.03 -9.96 -13.30
N LYS A 12 -12.20 -9.47 -13.73
CA LYS A 12 -12.37 -8.94 -15.09
C LYS A 12 -11.64 -7.62 -15.28
N ASP A 13 -11.78 -6.72 -14.31
CA ASP A 13 -11.18 -5.39 -14.27
C ASP A 13 -11.14 -4.89 -12.81
N ARG A 14 -10.64 -3.67 -12.60
CA ARG A 14 -10.59 -3.05 -11.27
C ARG A 14 -11.95 -2.84 -10.59
N LYS A 15 -13.04 -2.69 -11.37
CA LYS A 15 -14.37 -2.53 -10.78
C LYS A 15 -14.86 -3.84 -10.17
N ASP A 16 -14.59 -4.95 -10.84
CA ASP A 16 -14.85 -6.29 -10.31
C ASP A 16 -14.02 -6.56 -9.04
N ALA A 17 -12.73 -6.24 -9.07
CA ALA A 17 -11.86 -6.35 -7.89
C ALA A 17 -12.32 -5.50 -6.71
N SER A 18 -12.69 -4.24 -6.96
CA SER A 18 -13.20 -3.33 -5.93
C SER A 18 -14.50 -3.85 -5.32
N LYS A 19 -15.42 -4.36 -6.14
CA LYS A 19 -16.67 -4.93 -5.65
C LYS A 19 -16.40 -6.11 -4.71
N GLN A 20 -15.58 -7.07 -5.14
CA GLN A 20 -15.25 -8.24 -4.33
C GLN A 20 -14.53 -7.86 -3.03
N LEU A 21 -13.63 -6.86 -3.07
CA LEU A 21 -12.97 -6.36 -1.86
C LEU A 21 -13.96 -5.74 -0.89
N ILE A 22 -14.84 -4.84 -1.36
CA ILE A 22 -15.84 -4.17 -0.52
C ILE A 22 -16.82 -5.17 0.08
N ASP A 23 -17.26 -6.17 -0.70
CA ASP A 23 -18.14 -7.25 -0.23
C ASP A 23 -17.50 -8.08 0.91
N SER A 24 -16.16 -8.04 1.05
CA SER A 24 -15.42 -8.72 2.13
C SER A 24 -15.16 -7.85 3.37
N LEU A 25 -15.42 -6.53 3.29
CA LEU A 25 -15.14 -5.60 4.38
C LEU A 25 -16.27 -5.59 5.41
N PRO A 26 -15.96 -5.50 6.72
CA PRO A 26 -16.96 -5.34 7.76
C PRO A 26 -17.39 -3.87 7.83
N LEU A 27 -18.17 -3.41 6.84
CA LEU A 27 -18.56 -2.00 6.71
C LEU A 27 -19.24 -1.45 7.97
N ASP A 28 -19.99 -2.29 8.69
CA ASP A 28 -20.65 -1.92 9.96
C ASP A 28 -19.66 -1.52 11.08
N LEU A 29 -18.39 -1.97 10.99
CA LEU A 29 -17.33 -1.58 11.93
C LEU A 29 -16.61 -0.29 11.51
N LEU A 30 -16.71 0.11 10.24
CA LEU A 30 -16.02 1.26 9.67
C LEU A 30 -16.90 2.51 9.76
N GLN A 31 -17.01 3.08 10.96
CA GLN A 31 -17.82 4.28 11.18
C GLN A 31 -17.23 5.50 10.47
N THR A 32 -18.05 6.19 9.68
CA THR A 32 -17.72 7.38 8.87
C THR A 32 -16.79 8.39 9.55
N ASN A 33 -17.12 8.82 10.78
CA ASN A 33 -16.37 9.87 11.48
C ASN A 33 -15.18 9.37 12.29
N GLU A 34 -15.03 8.06 12.42
CA GLU A 34 -13.94 7.43 13.18
C GLU A 34 -12.94 6.70 12.28
N THR A 35 -13.22 6.64 10.97
CA THR A 35 -12.43 5.88 9.99
C THR A 35 -11.72 6.81 9.02
N VAL A 36 -10.46 6.50 8.71
CA VAL A 36 -9.69 7.11 7.62
C VAL A 36 -9.18 6.00 6.70
N ILE A 37 -9.47 6.09 5.41
CA ILE A 37 -9.00 5.16 4.39
C ILE A 37 -7.75 5.74 3.73
N ILE A 38 -6.64 5.02 3.71
CA ILE A 38 -5.36 5.51 3.22
C ILE A 38 -4.91 4.64 2.05
N GLY A 39 -4.80 5.21 0.86
CA GLY A 39 -4.13 4.57 -0.27
C GLY A 39 -2.61 4.66 -0.11
N VAL A 40 -1.88 3.56 -0.30
CA VAL A 40 -0.40 3.54 -0.14
C VAL A 40 0.36 3.48 -1.46
N SER A 41 -0.36 3.50 -2.57
CA SER A 41 0.14 3.51 -3.95
C SER A 41 -0.90 4.16 -4.86
N GLU A 42 -0.58 4.41 -6.13
CA GLU A 42 -1.57 4.89 -7.11
C GLU A 42 -2.73 3.90 -7.29
N GLY A 43 -2.43 2.60 -7.38
CA GLY A 43 -3.46 1.55 -7.36
C GLY A 43 -4.24 1.56 -6.05
N GLY A 44 -3.55 1.73 -4.93
CA GLY A 44 -4.14 1.84 -3.60
C GLY A 44 -5.07 3.03 -3.44
N VAL A 45 -4.80 4.17 -4.08
CA VAL A 45 -5.71 5.33 -4.08
C VAL A 45 -7.05 5.00 -4.72
N TYR A 46 -7.05 4.25 -5.82
CA TYR A 46 -8.30 3.80 -6.42
C TYR A 46 -9.13 2.96 -5.44
N PHE A 47 -8.52 1.96 -4.80
CA PHE A 47 -9.23 1.11 -3.83
C PHE A 47 -9.63 1.90 -2.58
N ALA A 48 -8.78 2.80 -2.09
CA ALA A 48 -9.10 3.70 -0.99
C ALA A 48 -10.34 4.56 -1.31
N ASN A 49 -10.41 5.12 -2.52
CA ASN A 49 -11.55 5.92 -2.98
C ASN A 49 -12.85 5.11 -3.03
N GLN A 50 -12.80 3.88 -3.54
CA GLN A 50 -13.98 3.02 -3.61
C GLN A 50 -14.46 2.60 -2.21
N ILE A 51 -13.53 2.25 -1.32
CA ILE A 51 -13.84 1.87 0.07
C ILE A 51 -14.41 3.07 0.84
N ALA A 52 -13.77 4.24 0.74
CA ALA A 52 -14.21 5.46 1.41
C ALA A 52 -15.63 5.87 0.99
N LYS A 53 -15.97 5.74 -0.30
CA LYS A 53 -17.35 5.95 -0.78
C LYS A 53 -18.34 4.94 -0.21
N ALA A 54 -17.93 3.69 0.01
CA ALA A 54 -18.80 2.64 0.52
C ALA A 54 -19.09 2.77 2.03
N CYS A 55 -18.16 3.31 2.82
CA CYS A 55 -18.35 3.57 4.26
C CYS A 55 -18.55 5.04 4.62
N GLU A 56 -18.67 5.92 3.61
CA GLU A 56 -18.78 7.37 3.74
C GLU A 56 -17.64 8.00 4.56
N ALA A 57 -16.48 7.34 4.65
CA ALA A 57 -15.34 7.79 5.45
C ALA A 57 -14.44 8.79 4.73
N GLN A 58 -13.58 9.48 5.50
CA GLN A 58 -12.52 10.29 4.91
C GLN A 58 -11.46 9.41 4.26
N MET A 59 -10.80 9.93 3.23
CA MET A 59 -9.66 9.27 2.61
C MET A 59 -8.46 10.18 2.47
N ASP A 60 -7.29 9.56 2.39
CA ASP A 60 -6.04 10.22 2.09
C ASP A 60 -5.09 9.26 1.34
N ILE A 61 -3.93 9.77 0.92
CA ILE A 61 -2.83 8.99 0.37
C ILE A 61 -1.64 9.06 1.33
N LEU A 62 -0.98 7.94 1.58
CA LEU A 62 0.31 7.93 2.27
C LEU A 62 1.43 7.74 1.25
N LEU A 63 2.38 8.66 1.27
CA LEU A 63 3.45 8.72 0.29
C LEU A 63 4.72 8.09 0.84
N ALA A 64 5.34 7.23 0.04
CA ALA A 64 6.57 6.55 0.38
C ALA A 64 7.42 6.30 -0.86
N GLU A 65 8.72 6.12 -0.65
CA GLU A 65 9.67 5.86 -1.71
C GLU A 65 10.68 4.77 -1.36
N ALA A 66 11.08 4.03 -2.39
CA ALA A 66 11.95 2.88 -2.24
C ALA A 66 13.42 3.31 -2.18
N ILE A 67 14.15 2.71 -1.24
CA ILE A 67 15.60 2.69 -1.24
C ILE A 67 16.02 1.41 -1.96
N LEU A 68 16.73 1.58 -3.07
CA LEU A 68 17.18 0.50 -3.94
C LEU A 68 18.56 -0.01 -3.52
N ALA A 69 18.88 -1.25 -3.86
CA ALA A 69 20.22 -1.79 -3.61
C ALA A 69 21.28 -1.04 -4.44
N PRO A 70 22.50 -0.81 -3.90
CA PRO A 70 23.55 -0.02 -4.59
C PRO A 70 23.87 -0.46 -6.02
N ASN A 71 23.78 -1.78 -6.28
CA ASN A 71 24.14 -2.39 -7.56
C ASN A 71 22.95 -3.05 -8.27
N ASN A 72 21.72 -2.77 -7.83
CA ASN A 72 20.51 -3.28 -8.46
C ASN A 72 19.35 -2.29 -8.27
N SER A 73 19.07 -1.49 -9.31
CA SER A 73 18.01 -0.48 -9.32
C SER A 73 16.60 -1.05 -9.38
N GLU A 74 16.43 -2.36 -9.55
CA GLU A 74 15.12 -3.01 -9.55
C GLU A 74 14.80 -3.64 -8.18
N LEU A 75 15.76 -3.68 -7.25
CA LEU A 75 15.60 -4.31 -5.95
C LEU A 75 15.44 -3.27 -4.84
N ALA A 76 14.22 -3.10 -4.36
CA ALA A 76 13.95 -2.35 -3.14
C ALA A 76 14.44 -3.12 -1.91
N ILE A 77 15.26 -2.48 -1.09
CA ILE A 77 15.82 -3.03 0.15
C ILE A 77 15.30 -2.34 1.41
N ALA A 78 14.77 -1.13 1.26
CA ALA A 78 14.09 -0.38 2.32
C ALA A 78 13.07 0.57 1.69
N MET A 79 12.22 1.16 2.52
CA MET A 79 11.22 2.15 2.13
C MET A 79 11.22 3.28 3.16
N VAL A 80 11.12 4.52 2.71
CA VAL A 80 10.95 5.71 3.54
C VAL A 80 9.59 6.33 3.26
N SER A 81 8.87 6.77 4.29
CA SER A 81 7.58 7.45 4.15
C SER A 81 7.70 8.96 4.34
N GLU A 82 6.63 9.68 4.01
CA GLU A 82 6.43 11.09 4.35
C GLU A 82 6.41 11.39 5.85
N THR A 83 6.30 10.37 6.69
CA THR A 83 6.40 10.51 8.16
C THR A 83 7.83 10.29 8.65
N GLU A 84 8.80 10.24 7.73
CA GLU A 84 10.22 9.94 7.95
C GLU A 84 10.49 8.53 8.50
N GLU A 85 9.45 7.70 8.64
CA GLU A 85 9.60 6.31 9.01
C GLU A 85 10.32 5.51 7.92
N VAL A 86 11.32 4.73 8.35
CA VAL A 86 12.08 3.81 7.50
C VAL A 86 11.81 2.37 7.91
N VAL A 87 11.52 1.53 6.92
CA VAL A 87 11.43 0.07 7.07
C VAL A 87 12.42 -0.60 6.15
N MET A 88 13.16 -1.57 6.70
CA MET A 88 14.26 -2.25 6.04
C MET A 88 13.98 -3.74 5.85
N HIS A 89 14.28 -4.28 4.67
CA HIS A 89 14.26 -5.70 4.42
C HIS A 89 15.58 -6.35 4.89
N LYS A 90 15.68 -6.58 6.21
CA LYS A 90 16.91 -7.04 6.89
C LYS A 90 17.60 -8.22 6.21
N ALA A 91 16.85 -9.25 5.81
CA ALA A 91 17.44 -10.43 5.18
C ALA A 91 18.15 -10.13 3.84
N LEU A 92 17.66 -9.18 3.04
CA LEU A 92 18.33 -8.76 1.80
C LEU A 92 19.57 -7.94 2.12
N ILE A 93 19.46 -7.01 3.06
CA ILE A 93 20.57 -6.15 3.51
C ILE A 93 21.73 -7.00 4.03
N GLU A 94 21.44 -7.98 4.88
CA GLU A 94 22.43 -8.94 5.40
C GLU A 94 23.02 -9.80 4.29
N ALA A 95 22.19 -10.36 3.40
CA ALA A 95 22.64 -11.21 2.31
C ALA A 95 23.58 -10.49 1.32
N PHE A 96 23.34 -9.20 1.08
CA PHE A 96 24.15 -8.37 0.19
C PHE A 96 25.25 -7.58 0.92
N GLY A 97 25.36 -7.70 2.25
CA GLY A 97 26.35 -6.98 3.05
C GLY A 97 26.23 -5.45 2.94
N ILE A 98 25.00 -4.94 2.86
CA ILE A 98 24.73 -3.51 2.67
C ILE A 98 24.86 -2.79 4.01
N ASN A 99 25.64 -1.71 4.03
CA ASN A 99 25.80 -0.89 5.23
C ASN A 99 24.51 -0.10 5.53
N GLU A 100 24.04 -0.10 6.78
CA GLU A 100 22.90 0.70 7.21
C GLU A 100 23.12 2.21 7.00
N ASP A 101 24.35 2.73 7.10
CA ASP A 101 24.66 4.14 6.81
C ASP A 101 24.29 4.52 5.37
N TYR A 102 24.51 3.61 4.42
CA TYR A 102 24.06 3.80 3.05
C TYR A 102 22.54 3.96 3.01
N ILE A 103 21.81 3.06 3.68
CA ILE A 103 20.35 3.05 3.70
C ILE A 103 19.80 4.35 4.28
N TYR A 104 20.30 4.80 5.45
CA TYR A 104 19.84 6.04 6.06
C TYR A 104 20.18 7.27 5.19
N SER A 105 21.37 7.31 4.57
CA SER A 105 21.71 8.40 3.66
C SER A 105 20.79 8.45 2.44
N GLN A 106 20.44 7.30 1.87
CA GLN A 106 19.54 7.22 0.72
C GLN A 106 18.10 7.52 1.14
N ALA A 107 17.65 7.07 2.31
CA ALA A 107 16.32 7.37 2.83
C ALA A 107 16.14 8.88 3.02
N HIS A 108 17.11 9.57 3.63
CA HIS A 108 17.06 11.02 3.78
C HIS A 108 17.02 11.72 2.42
N ARG A 109 17.86 11.29 1.47
CA ARG A 109 17.86 11.84 0.11
C ARG A 109 16.53 11.62 -0.61
N LYS A 110 15.97 10.42 -0.55
CA LYS A 110 14.68 10.05 -1.15
C LYS A 110 13.51 10.83 -0.55
N TYR A 111 13.56 11.06 0.76
CA TYR A 111 12.57 11.88 1.43
C TYR A 111 12.58 13.32 0.87
N GLU A 112 13.73 13.98 0.84
CA GLU A 112 13.88 15.36 0.38
C GLU A 112 13.61 15.52 -1.12
N GLU A 113 14.15 14.62 -1.96
CA GLU A 113 14.11 14.74 -3.43
C GLU A 113 12.80 14.22 -4.04
N ASP A 114 12.17 13.20 -3.46
CA ASP A 114 11.03 12.52 -4.07
C ASP A 114 9.76 12.62 -3.21
N VAL A 115 9.82 12.19 -1.95
CA VAL A 115 8.62 12.12 -1.09
C VAL A 115 7.98 13.49 -0.91
N LEU A 116 8.76 14.52 -0.55
CA LEU A 116 8.22 15.88 -0.41
C LEU A 116 7.59 16.39 -1.72
N ASN A 117 8.20 16.08 -2.86
CA ASN A 117 7.63 16.44 -4.16
C ASN A 117 6.29 15.76 -4.42
N TYR A 118 6.13 14.49 -4.02
CA TYR A 118 4.83 13.82 -4.08
C TYR A 118 3.81 14.44 -3.12
N VAL A 119 4.22 14.87 -1.91
CA VAL A 119 3.31 15.56 -0.95
C VAL A 119 2.78 16.85 -1.58
N TYR A 120 3.64 17.62 -2.25
CA TYR A 120 3.22 18.80 -3.01
C TYR A 120 2.32 18.43 -4.19
N LYS A 121 2.66 17.38 -4.93
CA LYS A 121 1.91 16.94 -6.12
C LYS A 121 0.48 16.53 -5.77
N TYR A 122 0.33 15.61 -4.82
CA TYR A 122 -0.94 14.95 -4.49
C TYR A 122 -1.74 15.67 -3.41
N ARG A 123 -1.09 16.31 -2.43
CA ARG A 123 -1.78 17.02 -1.33
C ARG A 123 -1.58 18.54 -1.30
N LYS A 124 -0.93 19.11 -2.33
CA LYS A 124 -0.63 20.56 -2.40
C LYS A 124 0.13 21.07 -1.15
N GLY A 125 0.97 20.20 -0.58
CA GLY A 125 1.79 20.52 0.60
C GLY A 125 1.03 20.41 1.94
N LYS A 126 -0.22 19.93 1.94
CA LYS A 126 -0.94 19.63 3.18
C LYS A 126 -0.42 18.35 3.82
N ASP A 127 -0.43 18.34 5.15
CA ASP A 127 -0.14 17.15 5.94
C ASP A 127 -1.20 16.06 5.74
N LEU A 128 -0.79 14.81 5.97
CA LEU A 128 -1.70 13.67 6.10
C LEU A 128 -2.79 13.96 7.15
N LEU A 129 -4.02 13.54 6.88
CA LEU A 129 -5.13 13.60 7.83
C LEU A 129 -4.72 13.09 9.22
N SER A 130 -5.29 13.70 10.26
CA SER A 130 -5.04 13.26 11.63
C SER A 130 -5.56 11.83 11.83
N LEU A 131 -4.68 10.94 12.28
CA LEU A 131 -4.99 9.53 12.53
C LEU A 131 -5.17 9.21 14.01
N GLU A 132 -4.96 10.21 14.89
CA GLU A 132 -5.02 10.06 16.34
C GLU A 132 -6.39 9.52 16.77
N GLY A 133 -6.41 8.33 17.38
CA GLY A 133 -7.61 7.68 17.86
C GLY A 133 -8.52 7.11 16.76
N LYS A 134 -8.12 7.16 15.48
CA LYS A 134 -8.93 6.69 14.34
C LYS A 134 -8.74 5.21 14.05
N HIS A 135 -9.76 4.61 13.45
CA HIS A 135 -9.65 3.37 12.69
C HIS A 135 -9.04 3.68 11.32
N VAL A 136 -7.93 3.05 10.97
CA VAL A 136 -7.24 3.29 9.71
C VAL A 136 -7.34 2.05 8.83
N VAL A 137 -7.76 2.22 7.58
CA VAL A 137 -7.72 1.14 6.57
C VAL A 137 -6.63 1.51 5.56
N LEU A 138 -5.53 0.76 5.58
CA LEU A 138 -4.49 0.86 4.56
C LEU A 138 -4.91 0.05 3.33
N ALA A 139 -5.05 0.72 2.20
CA ALA A 139 -5.50 0.12 0.96
C ALA A 139 -4.40 0.10 -0.10
N ASP A 140 -4.27 -1.03 -0.78
CA ASP A 140 -3.44 -1.20 -1.97
C ASP A 140 -4.19 -2.01 -3.04
N GLU A 141 -3.71 -1.97 -4.26
CA GLU A 141 -4.21 -2.85 -5.33
C GLU A 141 -3.58 -4.24 -5.25
N CYS A 142 -2.32 -4.35 -4.81
CA CYS A 142 -1.70 -5.63 -4.59
C CYS A 142 -0.55 -5.50 -3.59
N ILE A 143 -0.33 -6.54 -2.80
CA ILE A 143 0.79 -6.58 -1.87
C ILE A 143 1.63 -7.83 -2.18
N GLU A 144 2.80 -7.61 -2.77
CA GLU A 144 3.75 -8.67 -3.12
C GLU A 144 4.80 -8.89 -2.03
N THR A 145 5.71 -7.92 -1.83
CA THR A 145 6.81 -8.03 -0.85
C THR A 145 6.42 -7.51 0.53
N GLY A 146 5.35 -6.71 0.61
CA GLY A 146 4.87 -6.09 1.84
C GLY A 146 5.63 -4.85 2.29
N LEU A 147 6.71 -4.43 1.60
CA LEU A 147 7.59 -3.36 2.09
C LEU A 147 6.87 -1.99 2.18
N THR A 148 6.09 -1.62 1.16
CA THR A 148 5.25 -0.41 1.15
C THR A 148 4.21 -0.47 2.27
N MET A 149 3.52 -1.60 2.41
CA MET A 149 2.51 -1.77 3.44
C MET A 149 3.11 -1.69 4.84
N MET A 150 4.32 -2.22 5.05
CA MET A 150 5.00 -2.19 6.33
C MET A 150 5.45 -0.78 6.73
N VAL A 151 5.96 0.03 5.80
CA VAL A 151 6.27 1.44 6.11
C VAL A 151 5.00 2.24 6.39
N ALA A 152 3.91 1.97 5.66
CA ALA A 152 2.62 2.61 5.92
C ALA A 152 2.08 2.23 7.30
N LEU A 153 2.12 0.95 7.68
CA LEU A 153 1.78 0.48 9.03
C LEU A 153 2.57 1.23 10.11
N LYS A 154 3.91 1.29 9.97
CA LYS A 154 4.77 1.98 10.93
C LYS A 154 4.41 3.46 11.05
N SER A 155 4.16 4.11 9.92
CA SER A 155 3.78 5.52 9.83
C SER A 155 2.45 5.80 10.56
N VAL A 156 1.42 4.98 10.32
CA VAL A 156 0.10 5.22 10.93
C VAL A 156 0.08 4.88 12.42
N ILE A 157 0.88 3.91 12.87
CA ILE A 157 1.13 3.65 14.29
C ILE A 157 1.77 4.88 14.94
N ALA A 158 2.82 5.44 14.34
CA ALA A 158 3.51 6.62 14.86
C ALA A 158 2.59 7.86 14.94
N ARG A 159 1.54 7.91 14.12
CA ARG A 159 0.51 8.97 14.13
C ARG A 159 -0.73 8.67 14.98
N GLY A 160 -0.67 7.66 15.85
CA GLY A 160 -1.69 7.41 16.86
C GLY A 160 -2.94 6.70 16.38
N ALA A 161 -2.87 5.95 15.27
CA ALA A 161 -3.98 5.10 14.83
C ALA A 161 -4.38 4.11 15.94
N LYS A 162 -5.69 4.00 16.20
CA LYS A 162 -6.26 3.16 17.27
C LYS A 162 -6.36 1.70 16.84
N ASN A 163 -6.82 1.46 15.61
CA ASN A 163 -6.81 0.15 14.97
C ASN A 163 -6.41 0.34 13.51
N ILE A 164 -5.71 -0.64 12.97
CA ILE A 164 -5.17 -0.62 11.63
C ILE A 164 -5.59 -1.89 10.91
N TYR A 165 -6.30 -1.71 9.82
CA TYR A 165 -6.75 -2.76 8.93
C TYR A 165 -6.03 -2.64 7.59
N ILE A 166 -5.88 -3.76 6.90
CA ILE A 166 -5.35 -3.79 5.53
C ILE A 166 -6.44 -4.28 4.60
N ALA A 167 -6.62 -3.60 3.47
CA ALA A 167 -7.57 -3.99 2.44
C ALA A 167 -6.88 -4.04 1.07
N THR A 168 -6.83 -5.22 0.46
CA THR A 168 -6.23 -5.40 -0.88
C THR A 168 -6.94 -6.53 -1.62
N PRO A 169 -7.21 -6.42 -2.92
CA PRO A 169 -7.84 -7.51 -3.67
C PRO A 169 -6.90 -8.73 -3.84
N ILE A 170 -5.58 -8.49 -3.89
CA ILE A 170 -4.53 -9.51 -4.10
C ILE A 170 -3.43 -9.34 -3.08
N LEU A 171 -2.97 -10.47 -2.53
CA LEU A 171 -1.87 -10.49 -1.55
C LEU A 171 -1.11 -11.80 -1.67
N ASP A 172 0.22 -11.74 -1.68
CA ASP A 172 1.05 -12.93 -1.55
C ASP A 172 0.78 -13.63 -0.21
N TYR A 173 0.62 -14.95 -0.23
CA TYR A 173 0.24 -15.71 0.95
C TYR A 173 1.29 -15.64 2.08
N ALA A 174 2.58 -15.65 1.76
CA ALA A 174 3.62 -15.54 2.79
C ALA A 174 3.63 -14.15 3.44
N VAL A 175 3.35 -13.10 2.65
CA VAL A 175 3.22 -11.74 3.19
C VAL A 175 1.94 -11.56 3.99
N TYR A 176 0.83 -12.20 3.61
CA TYR A 176 -0.39 -12.26 4.41
C TYR A 176 -0.13 -12.76 5.84
N GLU A 177 0.58 -13.88 5.98
CA GLU A 177 0.90 -14.44 7.29
C GLU A 177 1.70 -13.47 8.15
N ASN A 178 2.66 -12.76 7.55
CA ASN A 178 3.44 -11.75 8.26
C ASN A 178 2.58 -10.54 8.68
N LEU A 179 1.72 -10.03 7.79
CA LEU A 179 0.89 -8.86 8.06
C LEU A 179 -0.13 -9.10 9.18
N LEU A 180 -0.67 -10.31 9.30
CA LEU A 180 -1.56 -10.68 10.42
C LEU A 180 -0.92 -10.51 11.81
N THR A 181 0.41 -10.47 11.90
CA THR A 181 1.11 -10.30 13.18
C THR A 181 1.29 -8.85 13.61
N VAL A 182 1.01 -7.89 12.71
CA VAL A 182 1.33 -6.45 12.90
C VAL A 182 0.15 -5.51 12.64
N CYS A 183 -1.03 -6.03 12.32
CA CYS A 183 -2.26 -5.25 12.14
C CYS A 183 -3.46 -5.97 12.78
N ASP A 184 -4.58 -5.27 12.95
CA ASP A 184 -5.77 -5.82 13.60
C ASP A 184 -6.52 -6.82 12.70
N ALA A 185 -6.57 -6.57 11.38
CA ALA A 185 -7.11 -7.52 10.41
C ALA A 185 -6.64 -7.23 8.98
N VAL A 186 -6.66 -8.27 8.14
CA VAL A 186 -6.41 -8.17 6.70
C VAL A 186 -7.61 -8.68 5.93
N PHE A 187 -8.19 -7.82 5.09
CA PHE A 187 -9.30 -8.12 4.20
C PHE A 187 -8.76 -8.30 2.78
N CYS A 188 -8.80 -9.54 2.31
CA CYS A 188 -8.26 -9.91 1.01
C CYS A 188 -9.03 -11.09 0.40
N PRO A 189 -9.78 -10.87 -0.70
CA PRO A 189 -10.49 -11.92 -1.41
C PRO A 189 -9.57 -13.03 -1.93
N HIS A 190 -8.40 -12.68 -2.49
CA HIS A 190 -7.50 -13.65 -3.13
C HIS A 190 -6.09 -13.58 -2.58
N LYS A 191 -5.74 -14.60 -1.79
CA LYS A 191 -4.39 -14.82 -1.25
C LYS A 191 -3.66 -15.79 -2.18
N ILE A 192 -2.60 -15.34 -2.82
CA ILE A 192 -1.97 -16.06 -3.92
C ILE A 192 -0.78 -16.85 -3.42
N GLN A 193 -0.76 -18.15 -3.72
CA GLN A 193 0.45 -18.95 -3.60
C GLN A 193 1.32 -18.74 -4.84
N ASN A 194 2.61 -18.47 -4.64
CA ASN A 194 3.57 -18.20 -5.71
C ASN A 194 3.10 -17.04 -6.60
N TYR A 195 3.03 -15.84 -6.01
CA TYR A 195 2.72 -14.62 -6.75
C TYR A 195 3.64 -14.47 -7.99
N ILE A 196 3.07 -13.96 -9.09
CA ILE A 196 3.77 -13.75 -10.37
C ILE A 196 3.92 -12.25 -10.62
N SER A 197 2.83 -11.61 -11.02
CA SER A 197 2.72 -10.17 -11.18
C SER A 197 1.24 -9.81 -11.29
N ILE A 198 0.91 -8.57 -10.97
CA ILE A 198 -0.48 -8.14 -10.80
C ILE A 198 -1.31 -8.33 -12.07
N GLU A 199 -0.74 -8.05 -13.24
CA GLU A 199 -1.43 -8.12 -14.52
C GLU A 199 -1.89 -9.54 -14.90
N TYR A 200 -1.32 -10.59 -14.30
CA TYR A 200 -1.76 -11.97 -14.54
C TYR A 200 -3.13 -12.28 -13.92
N TYR A 201 -3.56 -11.46 -12.96
CA TYR A 201 -4.77 -11.71 -12.17
C TYR A 201 -5.98 -10.90 -12.64
N TYR A 202 -5.79 -10.03 -13.64
CA TYR A 202 -6.82 -9.21 -14.26
C TYR A 202 -6.96 -9.55 -15.74
N GLU A 203 -8.19 -9.79 -16.21
CA GLU A 203 -8.45 -9.94 -17.65
C GLU A 203 -8.13 -8.64 -18.40
N LYS A 204 -8.43 -7.49 -17.77
CA LYS A 204 -8.10 -6.15 -18.26
C LYS A 204 -7.37 -5.36 -17.18
N PHE A 205 -6.09 -5.09 -17.44
CA PHE A 205 -5.24 -4.26 -16.59
C PHE A 205 -4.79 -3.02 -17.35
N GLN A 206 -4.93 -1.85 -16.74
CA GLN A 206 -4.54 -0.56 -17.32
C GLN A 206 -3.75 0.23 -16.29
N THR A 207 -2.83 1.09 -16.69
CA THR A 207 -2.17 2.01 -15.75
C THR A 207 -3.05 3.22 -15.50
N PHE A 208 -2.95 3.82 -14.31
CA PHE A 208 -3.62 5.09 -14.04
C PHE A 208 -2.82 6.27 -14.60
N SER A 209 -3.50 7.29 -15.08
CA SER A 209 -2.90 8.61 -15.30
C SER A 209 -2.84 9.40 -14.01
N PHE A 210 -1.98 10.42 -13.96
CA PHE A 210 -1.92 11.31 -12.80
C PHE A 210 -3.25 12.01 -12.54
N GLU A 211 -3.93 12.48 -13.59
CA GLU A 211 -5.22 13.18 -13.49
C GLU A 211 -6.33 12.27 -12.93
N GLU A 212 -6.30 10.97 -13.27
CA GLU A 212 -7.20 9.98 -12.70
C GLU A 212 -7.00 9.84 -11.20
N ILE A 213 -5.74 9.75 -10.75
CA ILE A 213 -5.40 9.66 -9.32
C ILE A 213 -5.73 10.95 -8.58
N GLU A 214 -5.38 12.11 -9.14
CA GLU A 214 -5.64 13.43 -8.53
C GLU A 214 -7.14 13.64 -8.26
N THR A 215 -8.00 13.29 -9.23
CA THR A 215 -9.46 13.37 -9.08
C THR A 215 -10.00 12.47 -7.95
N MET A 216 -9.29 11.40 -7.60
CA MET A 216 -9.71 10.49 -6.52
C MET A 216 -9.30 10.98 -5.13
N ILE A 217 -8.30 11.86 -5.04
CA ILE A 217 -7.79 12.41 -3.77
C ILE A 217 -8.55 13.70 -3.41
N GLU A 218 -9.04 14.45 -4.41
CA GLU A 218 -9.89 15.62 -4.20
C GLU A 218 -11.30 15.21 -3.71
N VAL A 219 -11.50 15.16 -2.38
CA VAL A 219 -12.82 15.02 -1.74
C VAL A 219 -13.07 16.16 -0.76
#